data_AF-A0AAE5HXG4-F1
#
_entry.id   AF-A0AAE5HXG4-F1
#
_cell.length_a   1.000
_cell.length_b   1.000
_cell.length_c   1.000
_cell.angle_alpha   90.00
_cell.angle_beta   90.00
_cell.angle_gamma   90.00
#
_symmetry.space_group_name_H-M   'P 1'
#
loop_
_entity.id
_entity.type
_entity.pdbx_description
1 polymer ?
#
loop_
_entity_poly.entity_id
_entity_poly.type
_entity_poly.pdbx_seq_one_letter_code
_entity_poly.pdbx_strand_id
1 'polypeptide(L)'
;MNSKTYLLATTLLATSITLAGCNNEKDEQPKEKTEQTSHEHKHNHHKVLTGEFKSGEEEVSGHVKIENHQIKLTDFKSAKGPDLYVYLTKDGNIKEGKQLEMVDYNKPKQTFDIKDADLDQYNEVTIYCKKAHVIFGAAKVK
;
A
#
# COMPACT_ATOMS: atom_id res chain seq x y z
N MET A 1 -9.66 -32.05 -26.47
CA MET A 1 -8.42 -31.57 -27.13
C MET A 1 -7.59 -30.84 -26.08
N ASN A 2 -6.77 -31.53 -25.29
CA ASN A 2 -5.36 -31.91 -25.52
C ASN A 2 -4.37 -30.72 -25.59
N SER A 3 -3.38 -30.85 -24.69
CA SER A 3 -2.27 -30.01 -24.26
C SER A 3 -1.31 -29.57 -25.36
N LYS A 4 -0.64 -28.42 -25.14
CA LYS A 4 0.73 -28.19 -25.61
C LYS A 4 1.57 -27.44 -24.56
N THR A 5 2.23 -28.24 -23.74
CA THR A 5 3.46 -27.94 -23.00
C THR A 5 4.59 -27.66 -23.99
N TYR A 6 5.43 -26.65 -23.73
CA TYR A 6 6.74 -26.53 -24.38
C TYR A 6 7.84 -26.32 -23.35
N LEU A 7 8.95 -27.00 -23.62
CA LEU A 7 10.09 -27.33 -22.79
C LEU A 7 11.15 -26.21 -22.78
N LEU A 8 11.75 -26.04 -21.59
CA LEU A 8 13.18 -25.92 -21.24
C LEU A 8 14.17 -25.15 -22.14
N ALA A 9 14.93 -24.26 -21.49
CA ALA A 9 16.37 -24.11 -21.72
C ALA A 9 17.07 -23.80 -20.39
N THR A 10 17.93 -24.72 -19.96
CA THR A 10 18.85 -24.62 -18.83
C THR A 10 20.16 -23.97 -19.30
N THR A 11 20.72 -23.07 -18.50
CA THR A 11 22.17 -22.84 -18.49
C THR A 11 22.65 -22.76 -17.05
N LEU A 12 23.53 -23.70 -16.69
CA LEU A 12 24.32 -23.73 -15.47
C LEU A 12 25.62 -23.00 -15.73
N LEU A 13 26.03 -22.11 -14.81
CA LEU A 13 27.43 -21.77 -14.59
C LEU A 13 27.68 -21.80 -13.08
N ALA A 14 28.50 -22.76 -12.67
CA ALA A 14 29.03 -22.90 -11.33
C ALA A 14 30.40 -22.19 -11.24
N THR A 15 30.76 -21.63 -10.09
CA THR A 15 32.03 -21.87 -9.36
C THR A 15 32.19 -20.95 -8.12
N SER A 16 31.81 -21.50 -6.97
CA SER A 16 32.57 -21.69 -5.71
C SER A 16 33.73 -20.78 -5.20
N ILE A 17 33.57 -20.32 -3.93
CA ILE A 17 34.44 -20.32 -2.70
C ILE A 17 35.79 -19.52 -2.75
N THR A 18 36.25 -18.68 -1.79
CA THR A 18 36.47 -18.82 -0.32
C THR A 18 36.80 -17.49 0.39
N LEU A 19 36.63 -17.56 1.72
CA LEU A 19 36.81 -16.59 2.80
C LEU A 19 38.25 -16.09 3.04
N ALA A 20 38.30 -14.95 3.75
CA ALA A 20 39.05 -14.67 4.99
C ALA A 20 40.03 -13.49 4.90
N GLY A 21 39.64 -12.39 5.55
CA GLY A 21 40.54 -11.34 6.01
C GLY A 21 40.09 -10.89 7.40
N CYS A 22 40.65 -11.52 8.44
CA CYS A 22 40.64 -10.96 9.79
C CYS A 22 41.86 -10.04 9.91
N ASN A 23 41.67 -8.78 10.28
CA ASN A 23 42.69 -8.06 11.02
C ASN A 23 42.04 -7.05 11.98
N ASN A 24 42.34 -7.21 13.28
CA ASN A 24 42.06 -6.24 14.34
C ASN A 24 43.40 -5.58 14.67
N GLU A 25 43.50 -4.25 14.61
CA GLU A 25 44.21 -3.43 15.62
C GLU A 25 44.00 -1.93 15.37
N LYS A 26 44.07 -1.20 16.48
CA LYS A 26 43.58 0.15 16.78
C LYS A 26 44.45 1.26 16.17
N ASP A 27 43.88 2.41 15.83
CA ASP A 27 44.13 3.70 16.52
C ASP A 27 43.44 4.89 15.82
N GLU A 28 43.36 5.99 16.55
CA GLU A 28 42.30 7.00 16.57
C GLU A 28 42.36 8.12 15.49
N GLN A 29 41.20 8.80 15.38
CA GLN A 29 40.79 10.00 14.62
C GLN A 29 41.80 11.15 14.44
N PRO A 30 41.58 12.03 13.43
CA PRO A 30 40.91 13.32 13.74
C PRO A 30 39.57 13.63 13.00
N LYS A 31 38.68 14.31 13.76
CA LYS A 31 37.39 14.97 13.43
C LYS A 31 37.61 16.22 12.54
N GLU A 32 36.64 16.72 11.76
CA GLU A 32 35.47 17.54 12.16
C GLU A 32 34.39 17.51 11.06
N LYS A 33 33.12 17.17 11.36
CA LYS A 33 32.02 17.96 11.98
C LYS A 33 31.30 18.82 10.92
N THR A 34 30.03 18.52 10.60
CA THR A 34 28.81 19.23 11.04
C THR A 34 27.71 18.69 10.08
N GLU A 35 26.49 18.27 10.41
CA GLU A 35 25.57 18.52 11.50
C GLU A 35 24.56 17.35 11.56
N GLN A 36 24.04 17.11 12.75
CA GLN A 36 22.99 16.16 13.04
C GLN A 36 21.66 16.64 12.46
N THR A 37 20.97 15.79 11.71
CA THR A 37 19.51 15.69 11.87
C THR A 37 19.17 14.21 11.98
N SER A 38 19.04 13.78 13.23
CA SER A 38 18.44 12.53 13.62
C SER A 38 17.01 12.48 13.07
N HIS A 39 16.83 11.78 11.96
CA HIS A 39 15.56 11.11 11.66
C HIS A 39 15.83 9.62 11.78
N GLU A 40 15.93 9.18 13.02
CA GLU A 40 15.68 7.80 13.37
C GLU A 40 14.23 7.50 12.96
N HIS A 41 14.00 7.07 11.71
CA HIS A 41 12.75 6.42 11.32
C HIS A 41 12.78 5.00 11.91
N LYS A 42 12.66 4.97 13.24
CA LYS A 42 12.40 3.77 14.01
C LYS A 42 11.01 3.28 13.62
N HIS A 43 10.92 1.97 13.44
CA HIS A 43 9.71 1.17 13.34
C HIS A 43 9.04 1.15 11.96
N ASN A 44 9.68 0.45 11.01
CA ASN A 44 8.94 -0.31 10.01
C ASN A 44 8.29 -1.55 10.70
N HIS A 45 7.43 -1.29 11.69
CA HIS A 45 6.41 -2.26 12.02
C HIS A 45 5.56 -2.36 10.77
N HIS A 46 5.54 -3.54 10.16
CA HIS A 46 4.64 -3.84 9.05
C HIS A 46 3.20 -3.71 9.57
N LYS A 47 2.67 -2.48 9.59
CA LYS A 47 1.34 -2.14 10.09
C LYS A 47 0.35 -2.74 9.10
N VAL A 48 -0.29 -3.82 9.52
CA VAL A 48 -1.38 -4.44 8.77
C VAL A 48 -2.68 -3.92 9.36
N LEU A 49 -3.43 -3.15 8.58
CA LEU A 49 -4.75 -2.65 8.99
C LEU A 49 -5.83 -3.31 8.18
N THR A 50 -6.99 -3.54 8.79
CA THR A 50 -8.14 -4.14 8.11
C THR A 50 -9.41 -3.39 8.39
N GLY A 51 -10.31 -3.41 7.42
CA GLY A 51 -11.63 -2.77 7.50
C GLY A 51 -12.63 -3.46 6.58
N GLU A 52 -13.89 -3.14 6.78
CA GLU A 52 -15.00 -3.57 5.93
C GLU A 52 -15.77 -2.33 5.49
N PHE A 53 -16.12 -2.26 4.21
CA PHE A 53 -16.91 -1.15 3.70
C PHE A 53 -18.30 -1.15 4.31
N LYS A 54 -18.71 0.04 4.75
CA LYS A 54 -20.10 0.36 5.00
C LYS A 54 -20.58 1.27 3.89
N SER A 55 -21.73 0.94 3.30
CA SER A 55 -22.43 1.80 2.35
C SER A 55 -22.69 3.18 2.96
N GLY A 56 -22.49 4.21 2.14
CA GLY A 56 -22.86 5.59 2.42
C GLY A 56 -24.18 5.91 1.75
N GLU A 57 -24.16 6.87 0.84
CA GLU A 57 -25.33 7.24 0.03
C GLU A 57 -25.64 6.23 -1.09
N GLU A 58 -24.65 5.41 -1.45
CA GLU A 58 -24.73 4.40 -2.51
C GLU A 58 -24.25 3.04 -1.99
N GLU A 59 -24.56 1.97 -2.71
CA GLU A 59 -24.14 0.63 -2.28
C GLU A 59 -22.63 0.42 -2.46
N VAL A 60 -21.94 0.07 -1.39
CA VAL A 60 -20.55 -0.42 -1.41
C VAL A 60 -20.38 -1.53 -0.39
N SER A 61 -19.71 -2.61 -0.78
CA SER A 61 -19.35 -3.72 0.10
C SER A 61 -17.97 -4.27 -0.25
N GLY A 62 -17.44 -5.11 0.65
CA GLY A 62 -16.16 -5.76 0.52
C GLY A 62 -15.19 -5.39 1.65
N HIS A 63 -13.99 -5.93 1.57
CA HIS A 63 -12.98 -5.82 2.60
C HIS A 63 -11.80 -4.98 2.14
N VAL A 64 -11.18 -4.31 3.09
CA VAL A 64 -9.98 -3.51 2.94
C VAL A 64 -8.87 -4.14 3.78
N LYS A 65 -7.70 -4.34 3.17
CA LYS A 65 -6.47 -4.66 3.87
C LYS A 65 -5.38 -3.68 3.46
N ILE A 66 -4.77 -3.00 4.42
CA ILE A 66 -3.60 -2.16 4.21
C ILE A 66 -2.38 -2.95 4.67
N GLU A 67 -1.43 -3.19 3.77
CA GLU A 67 -0.16 -3.83 4.06
C GLU A 67 0.88 -3.42 3.02
N ASN A 68 2.17 -3.34 3.38
CA ASN A 68 3.25 -3.01 2.44
C ASN A 68 2.98 -1.73 1.62
N HIS A 69 2.49 -0.66 2.27
CA HIS A 69 2.12 0.60 1.61
C HIS A 69 1.09 0.46 0.46
N GLN A 70 0.29 -0.61 0.49
CA GLN A 70 -0.77 -0.84 -0.48
C GLN A 70 -2.11 -1.08 0.22
N ILE A 71 -3.17 -0.57 -0.40
CA ILE A 71 -4.55 -0.91 -0.08
C ILE A 71 -4.96 -2.06 -1.00
N LYS A 72 -5.41 -3.17 -0.43
CA LYS A 72 -5.97 -4.32 -1.14
C LYS A 72 -7.45 -4.40 -0.85
N LEU A 73 -8.26 -4.32 -1.90
CA LEU A 73 -9.68 -4.56 -1.85
C LEU A 73 -9.97 -6.01 -2.23
N THR A 74 -10.84 -6.69 -1.47
CA THR A 74 -11.32 -8.02 -1.79
C THR A 74 -12.84 -8.09 -1.64
N ASP A 75 -13.46 -8.90 -2.49
CA ASP A 75 -14.93 -9.02 -2.59
C ASP A 75 -15.61 -7.66 -2.80
N PHE A 76 -14.89 -6.74 -3.44
CA PHE A 76 -15.33 -5.37 -3.66
C PHE A 76 -16.50 -5.34 -4.64
N LYS A 77 -17.56 -4.64 -4.24
CA LYS A 77 -18.70 -4.32 -5.08
C LYS A 77 -19.13 -2.90 -4.77
N SER A 78 -19.46 -2.16 -5.82
CA SER A 78 -19.96 -0.79 -5.70
C SER A 78 -21.07 -0.56 -6.71
N ALA A 79 -22.02 0.30 -6.36
CA ALA A 79 -22.90 0.93 -7.33
C ALA A 79 -22.07 1.61 -8.43
N LYS A 80 -22.65 1.70 -9.63
CA LYS A 80 -21.97 2.30 -10.78
C LYS A 80 -21.88 3.82 -10.60
N GLY A 81 -20.67 4.34 -10.49
CA GLY A 81 -20.39 5.78 -10.51
C GLY A 81 -19.60 6.18 -11.77
N PRO A 82 -19.85 7.38 -12.33
CA PRO A 82 -19.14 7.85 -13.52
C PRO A 82 -17.67 8.24 -13.26
N ASP A 83 -17.27 8.45 -12.00
CA ASP A 83 -15.94 8.96 -11.64
C ASP A 83 -15.55 8.58 -10.20
N LEU A 84 -15.42 7.27 -9.93
CA LEU A 84 -15.12 6.70 -8.60
C LEU A 84 -13.62 6.61 -8.32
N TYR A 85 -13.22 7.02 -7.12
CA TYR A 85 -11.83 6.95 -6.64
C TYR A 85 -11.73 6.43 -5.21
N VAL A 86 -10.60 5.82 -4.90
CA VAL A 86 -10.18 5.53 -3.52
C VAL A 86 -9.55 6.78 -2.90
N TYR A 87 -9.97 7.09 -1.69
CA TYR A 87 -9.38 8.10 -0.83
C TYR A 87 -8.91 7.47 0.48
N LEU A 88 -7.82 8.00 1.04
CA LEU A 88 -7.54 7.90 2.47
C LEU A 88 -8.13 9.12 3.15
N THR A 89 -8.95 8.91 4.18
CA THR A 89 -9.61 10.00 4.89
C THR A 89 -9.47 9.86 6.40
N LYS A 90 -9.73 10.95 7.10
CA LYS A 90 -9.85 11.00 8.55
C LYS A 90 -11.29 11.34 8.89
N ASP A 91 -11.97 10.43 9.56
CA ASP A 91 -13.35 10.62 10.04
C ASP A 91 -14.31 11.11 8.94
N GLY A 92 -14.19 10.56 7.73
CA GLY A 92 -15.01 10.93 6.56
C GLY A 92 -14.69 12.29 5.93
N ASN A 93 -13.65 13.01 6.36
CA ASN A 93 -13.29 14.29 5.77
C ASN A 93 -12.64 14.13 4.39
N ILE A 94 -13.46 14.26 3.33
CA ILE A 94 -13.00 14.18 1.93
C ILE A 94 -12.13 15.39 1.53
N LYS A 95 -12.35 16.58 2.11
CA LYS A 95 -11.61 17.79 1.73
C LYS A 95 -10.13 17.71 2.10
N GLU A 96 -9.85 17.09 3.23
CA GLU A 96 -8.49 16.83 3.73
C GLU A 96 -7.99 15.42 3.34
N GLY A 97 -8.82 14.65 2.64
CA GLY A 97 -8.50 13.30 2.22
C GLY A 97 -7.47 13.25 1.10
N LYS A 98 -6.66 12.20 1.10
CA LYS A 98 -5.71 11.91 0.03
C LYS A 98 -6.37 11.08 -1.06
N GLN A 99 -6.57 11.66 -2.24
CA GLN A 99 -6.96 10.91 -3.43
C GLN A 99 -5.84 9.95 -3.86
N LEU A 100 -6.19 8.69 -4.11
CA LEU A 100 -5.28 7.70 -4.69
C LEU A 100 -5.56 7.54 -6.18
N GLU A 101 -6.35 6.54 -6.56
CA GLU A 101 -6.60 6.12 -7.94
C GLU A 101 -8.07 5.80 -8.17
N MET A 102 -8.43 5.62 -9.45
CA MET A 102 -9.78 5.24 -9.84
C MET A 102 -10.13 3.83 -9.41
N VAL A 103 -11.40 3.63 -9.06
CA VAL A 103 -11.95 2.33 -8.68
C VAL A 103 -12.73 1.74 -9.84
N ASP A 104 -12.48 0.47 -10.14
CA ASP A 104 -13.33 -0.31 -11.02
C ASP A 104 -14.47 -0.95 -10.21
N TYR A 105 -15.70 -0.47 -10.40
CA TYR A 105 -16.88 -0.96 -9.68
C TYR A 105 -17.23 -2.43 -9.97
N ASN A 106 -16.74 -2.99 -11.08
CA ASN A 106 -16.99 -4.38 -11.48
C ASN A 106 -15.85 -5.35 -11.11
N LYS A 107 -14.73 -4.84 -10.57
CA LYS A 107 -13.55 -5.67 -10.28
C LYS A 107 -13.48 -6.01 -8.78
N PRO A 108 -13.72 -7.27 -8.39
CA PRO A 108 -13.80 -7.63 -6.97
C PRO A 108 -12.47 -7.60 -6.23
N LYS A 109 -11.33 -7.63 -6.95
CA LYS A 109 -9.99 -7.56 -6.37
C LYS A 109 -9.18 -6.45 -7.03
N GLN A 110 -8.74 -5.49 -6.22
CA GLN A 110 -8.00 -4.32 -6.69
C GLN A 110 -6.95 -3.94 -5.66
N THR A 111 -5.82 -3.42 -6.14
CA THR A 111 -4.72 -2.99 -5.28
C THR A 111 -4.35 -1.57 -5.68
N PHE A 112 -4.12 -0.73 -4.68
CA PHE A 112 -3.78 0.69 -4.86
C PHE A 112 -2.57 1.02 -4.00
N ASP A 113 -1.59 1.70 -4.59
CA ASP A 113 -0.46 2.23 -3.82
C ASP A 113 -0.90 3.44 -2.99
N ILE A 114 -0.50 3.43 -1.71
CA ILE A 114 -0.77 4.53 -0.76
C ILE A 114 0.10 5.76 -1.07
N LYS A 115 1.11 5.58 -1.95
CA LYS A 115 2.14 6.59 -2.23
C LYS A 115 2.84 6.98 -0.92
N ASP A 116 3.41 8.18 -0.83
CA ASP A 116 4.05 8.69 0.37
C ASP A 116 3.05 9.24 1.42
N ALA A 117 1.83 8.70 1.48
CA ALA A 117 0.85 9.15 2.47
C ALA A 117 1.11 8.54 3.85
N ASP A 118 1.08 9.39 4.87
CA ASP A 118 1.24 8.99 6.27
C ASP A 118 -0.05 8.32 6.78
N LEU A 119 0.01 7.00 7.02
CA LEU A 119 -1.12 6.21 7.51
C LEU A 119 -1.54 6.54 8.95
N ASP A 120 -0.76 7.30 9.70
CA ASP A 120 -1.16 7.76 11.04
C ASP A 120 -2.10 8.97 10.97
N GLN A 121 -2.20 9.62 9.81
CA GLN A 121 -3.11 10.75 9.57
C GLN A 121 -4.52 10.32 9.15
N TYR A 122 -4.69 9.06 8.73
CA TYR A 122 -5.94 8.56 8.14
C TYR A 122 -6.40 7.30 8.89
N ASN A 123 -7.71 7.19 9.11
CA ASN A 123 -8.34 6.05 9.78
C ASN A 123 -9.38 5.34 8.90
N GLU A 124 -9.56 5.80 7.66
CA GLU A 124 -10.58 5.31 6.75
C GLU A 124 -10.07 5.21 5.31
N VAL A 125 -10.55 4.18 4.62
CA VAL A 125 -10.51 4.07 3.16
C VAL A 125 -11.91 4.39 2.63
N THR A 126 -12.03 5.41 1.78
CA THR A 126 -13.32 5.94 1.32
C THR A 126 -13.44 5.82 -0.18
N ILE A 127 -14.60 5.35 -0.67
CA ILE A 127 -14.98 5.39 -2.08
C ILE A 127 -15.77 6.67 -2.33
N TYR A 128 -15.24 7.55 -3.18
CA TYR A 128 -15.84 8.85 -3.46
C TYR A 128 -16.05 9.03 -4.95
N CYS A 129 -17.25 9.49 -5.33
CA CYS A 129 -17.56 9.90 -6.68
C CYS A 129 -17.31 11.41 -6.83
N LYS A 130 -16.24 11.79 -7.53
CA LYS A 130 -15.89 13.21 -7.67
C LYS A 130 -16.91 13.99 -8.48
N LYS A 131 -17.42 13.39 -9.55
CA LYS A 131 -18.40 14.04 -10.44
C LYS A 131 -19.76 14.29 -9.75
N ALA A 132 -20.18 13.38 -8.88
CA ALA A 132 -21.44 13.52 -8.13
C ALA A 132 -21.26 14.24 -6.78
N HIS A 133 -20.01 14.38 -6.33
CA HIS A 133 -19.65 14.87 -5.00
C HIS A 133 -20.21 14.06 -3.83
N VAL A 134 -20.33 12.74 -3.99
CA VAL A 134 -21.00 11.83 -3.03
C VAL A 134 -20.03 10.77 -2.51
N ILE A 135 -20.12 10.46 -1.21
CA ILE A 135 -19.43 9.33 -0.58
C ILE A 135 -20.27 8.07 -0.78
N PHE A 136 -19.71 7.13 -1.55
CA PHE A 136 -20.36 5.85 -1.82
C PHE A 136 -20.23 4.90 -0.63
N GLY A 137 -19.10 4.93 0.07
CA GLY A 137 -18.92 4.14 1.27
C GLY A 137 -17.54 4.32 1.87
N ALA A 138 -17.37 3.89 3.11
CA ALA A 138 -16.10 3.98 3.81
C ALA A 138 -15.85 2.74 4.67
N ALA A 139 -14.57 2.37 4.78
CA ALA A 139 -14.09 1.30 5.65
C ALA A 139 -13.14 1.91 6.69
N LYS A 140 -13.57 1.90 7.95
CA LYS A 140 -12.67 2.20 9.08
C LYS A 140 -11.64 1.10 9.19
N VAL A 141 -10.36 1.47 9.19
CA VAL A 141 -9.23 0.54 9.26
C VAL A 141 -8.59 0.57 10.65
N LYS A 142 -8.27 -0.61 11.17
CA LYS A 142 -7.66 -0.81 12.50
C LYS A 142 -6.71 -1.99 12.50
#